data_AF-A0A2K8VAM3-F1
#
_entry.id   AF-A0A2K8VAM3-F1
#
_cell.length_a   1.000
_cell.length_b   1.000
_cell.length_c   1.000
_cell.angle_alpha   90.00
_cell.angle_beta   90.00
_cell.angle_gamma   90.00
#
_symmetry.space_group_name_H-M   'P 1'
#
loop_
_entity.id
_entity.type
_entity.pdbx_description
1 polymer ?
#
loop_
_entity_poly.entity_id
_entity_poly.type
_entity_poly.pdbx_seq_one_letter_code
_entity_poly.pdbx_strand_id
1 'polypeptide(L)'
;MKRFQLVIVFIIITSFKTKNDFVHQDFSIVENYGNITTRIKTGFQYEEIKKVEFIGKYAEKLCKRINFKKNILLDFDHFYVDYCEPDYFISKGKKTLNYLKGQEKDFLENNIDEEIVVIRQIRRKFNITNTLKLIEYAAANDNNIVKNHKLYNYKKNYSDLKTYSIDTLKVNTIINTKVSNNILKVISAKITREETIKNKYISIRYFSKNGKFTIYYYLNKKREALILEDVYDFKRTNSSKALIFDTDSSFYYIGPKLKNHPEKFIIKNLKNCYRPFIVNKIDNKRISIQPKLYAQKDRTLIYDSESQILIQNFDDIFKKHQRLEK
;
A
#
# COMPACT_ATOMS: atom_id res chain seq x y z
N MET A 1 12.93 -46.62 36.58
CA MET A 1 12.93 -45.15 36.80
C MET A 1 13.75 -44.34 35.78
N LYS A 2 14.97 -44.74 35.40
CA LYS A 2 15.83 -43.95 34.45
C LYS A 2 15.23 -43.72 33.05
N ARG A 3 14.39 -44.63 32.52
CA ARG A 3 13.74 -44.47 31.20
C ARG A 3 12.63 -43.40 31.18
N PHE A 4 11.89 -43.23 32.28
CA PHE A 4 10.86 -42.20 32.40
C PHE A 4 11.46 -40.79 32.53
N GLN A 5 12.62 -40.67 33.18
CA GLN A 5 13.34 -39.40 33.29
C GLN A 5 13.84 -38.88 31.93
N LEU A 6 14.29 -39.77 31.04
CA LEU A 6 14.70 -39.40 29.67
C LEU A 6 13.54 -38.90 28.81
N VAL A 7 12.35 -39.51 28.94
CA VAL A 7 11.15 -39.07 28.21
C VAL A 7 10.68 -37.69 28.69
N ILE A 8 10.71 -37.44 30.00
CA ILE A 8 10.34 -36.14 30.58
C ILE A 8 11.32 -35.05 30.13
N VAL A 9 12.63 -35.31 30.12
CA VAL A 9 13.64 -34.37 29.60
C VAL A 9 13.41 -34.08 28.12
N PHE A 10 13.08 -35.09 27.31
CA PHE A 10 12.79 -34.90 25.88
C PHE A 10 11.54 -34.04 25.66
N ILE A 11 10.46 -34.28 26.40
CA ILE A 11 9.22 -33.48 26.34
C ILE A 11 9.48 -32.03 26.76
N ILE A 12 10.27 -31.81 27.81
CA ILE A 12 10.63 -30.46 28.27
C ILE A 12 11.45 -29.74 27.18
N ILE A 13 12.44 -30.40 26.57
CA ILE A 13 13.26 -29.82 25.48
C ILE A 13 12.43 -29.52 24.23
N THR A 14 11.43 -30.34 23.89
CA THR A 14 10.54 -30.08 22.74
C THR A 14 9.49 -29.01 23.04
N SER A 15 9.05 -28.88 24.30
CA SER A 15 8.06 -27.88 24.72
C SER A 15 8.60 -26.44 24.72
N PHE A 16 9.93 -26.27 24.85
CA PHE A 16 10.59 -24.96 24.75
C PHE A 16 10.97 -24.54 23.31
N LYS A 17 10.57 -25.31 22.30
CA LYS A 17 10.83 -25.02 20.87
C LYS A 17 9.56 -24.69 20.08
N THR A 18 8.49 -24.24 20.71
CA THR A 18 7.44 -23.52 19.98
C THR A 18 7.98 -22.13 19.64
N LYS A 19 8.73 -22.05 18.54
CA LYS A 19 8.88 -20.77 17.84
C LYS A 19 7.46 -20.28 17.59
N ASN A 20 7.15 -19.08 18.08
CA ASN A 20 5.93 -18.37 17.69
C ASN A 20 6.02 -18.14 16.18
N ASP A 21 5.61 -19.12 15.40
CA ASP A 21 5.41 -18.97 13.97
C ASP A 21 4.22 -18.03 13.84
N PHE A 22 4.52 -16.76 13.57
CA PHE A 22 3.52 -15.75 13.25
C PHE A 22 2.92 -16.08 11.88
N VAL A 23 1.98 -17.02 11.87
CA VAL A 23 1.14 -17.33 10.71
C VAL A 23 0.15 -16.18 10.56
N HIS A 24 0.56 -15.15 9.81
CA HIS A 24 -0.36 -14.18 9.27
C HIS A 24 -0.86 -14.72 7.93
N GLN A 25 -2.17 -14.60 7.70
CA GLN A 25 -2.77 -14.94 6.42
C GLN A 25 -3.06 -13.65 5.67
N ASP A 26 -2.69 -13.60 4.38
CA ASP A 26 -3.12 -12.51 3.50
C ASP A 26 -4.64 -12.44 3.45
N PHE A 27 -5.17 -11.23 3.32
CA PHE A 27 -6.58 -10.96 3.08
C PHE A 27 -6.74 -10.17 1.78
N SER A 28 -7.96 -10.14 1.25
CA SER A 28 -8.29 -9.27 0.13
C SER A 28 -9.40 -8.28 0.45
N ILE A 29 -9.35 -7.13 -0.19
CA ILE A 29 -10.39 -6.10 -0.18
C ILE A 29 -10.90 -5.95 -1.61
N VAL A 30 -12.22 -5.95 -1.79
CA VAL A 30 -12.88 -5.76 -3.09
C VAL A 30 -13.81 -4.55 -3.01
N GLU A 31 -13.69 -3.64 -3.98
CA GLU A 31 -14.50 -2.42 -4.06
C GLU A 31 -14.95 -2.14 -5.51
N ASN A 32 -16.13 -1.55 -5.68
CA ASN A 32 -16.75 -1.28 -6.98
C ASN A 32 -16.86 0.24 -7.26
N TYR A 33 -16.58 0.63 -8.50
CA TYR A 33 -16.60 2.00 -9.01
C TYR A 33 -17.19 2.03 -10.42
N GLY A 34 -18.52 2.08 -10.53
CA GLY A 34 -19.19 1.97 -11.84
C GLY A 34 -18.89 0.61 -12.49
N ASN A 35 -18.27 0.62 -13.68
CA ASN A 35 -17.85 -0.59 -14.40
C ASN A 35 -16.46 -1.11 -14.00
N ILE A 36 -15.87 -0.57 -12.92
CA ILE A 36 -14.56 -0.99 -12.40
C ILE A 36 -14.73 -1.71 -11.08
N THR A 37 -14.21 -2.93 -10.98
CA THR A 37 -14.00 -3.63 -9.71
C THR A 37 -12.52 -3.62 -9.40
N THR A 38 -12.15 -3.26 -8.18
CA THR A 38 -10.77 -3.37 -7.69
C THR A 38 -10.70 -4.50 -6.67
N ARG A 39 -9.62 -5.29 -6.72
CA ARG A 39 -9.26 -6.26 -5.69
C ARG A 39 -7.83 -6.01 -5.27
N ILE A 40 -7.54 -5.88 -3.98
CA ILE A 40 -6.17 -5.88 -3.46
C ILE A 40 -6.00 -7.02 -2.48
N LYS A 41 -5.00 -7.88 -2.72
CA LYS A 41 -4.54 -8.92 -1.78
C LYS A 41 -3.29 -8.42 -1.06
N THR A 42 -3.27 -8.48 0.27
CA THR A 42 -2.17 -7.96 1.11
C THR A 42 -2.17 -8.61 2.49
N GLY A 43 -1.04 -8.58 3.21
CA GLY A 43 -0.93 -9.16 4.56
C GLY A 43 -1.26 -8.21 5.70
N PHE A 44 -1.24 -6.89 5.44
CA PHE A 44 -1.50 -5.87 6.46
C PHE A 44 -2.27 -4.68 5.89
N GLN A 45 -2.75 -3.81 6.78
CA GLN A 45 -3.45 -2.56 6.46
C GLN A 45 -2.47 -1.48 5.99
N TYR A 46 -1.95 -1.63 4.77
CA TYR A 46 -1.06 -0.65 4.14
C TYR A 46 -1.80 0.51 3.49
N GLU A 47 -1.09 1.62 3.29
CA GLU A 47 -1.61 2.76 2.52
C GLU A 47 -1.82 2.42 1.03
N GLU A 48 -1.18 1.36 0.51
CA GLU A 48 -1.44 0.84 -0.84
C GLU A 48 -2.93 0.49 -1.07
N ILE A 49 -3.67 0.10 -0.03
CA ILE A 49 -5.13 -0.12 -0.12
C ILE A 49 -5.83 1.18 -0.54
N LYS A 50 -5.46 2.31 0.07
CA LYS A 50 -5.98 3.62 -0.28
C LYS A 50 -5.49 4.10 -1.65
N LYS A 51 -4.31 3.69 -2.07
CA LYS A 51 -3.85 3.91 -3.44
C LYS A 51 -4.73 3.20 -4.46
N VAL A 52 -5.10 1.95 -4.19
CA VAL A 52 -6.04 1.19 -5.03
C VAL A 52 -7.42 1.86 -5.11
N GLU A 53 -7.92 2.41 -3.99
CA GLU A 53 -9.14 3.23 -3.96
C GLU A 53 -9.06 4.42 -4.96
N PHE A 54 -7.95 5.19 -4.94
CA PHE A 54 -7.74 6.26 -5.90
C PHE A 54 -7.67 5.76 -7.34
N ILE A 55 -6.98 4.64 -7.58
CA ILE A 55 -6.86 4.04 -8.90
C ILE A 55 -8.25 3.66 -9.43
N GLY A 56 -9.11 3.03 -8.62
CA GLY A 56 -10.47 2.67 -9.00
C GLY A 56 -11.30 3.89 -9.42
N LYS A 57 -11.27 4.97 -8.62
CA LYS A 57 -11.99 6.21 -8.91
C LYS A 57 -11.44 6.94 -10.15
N TYR A 58 -10.12 6.92 -10.40
CA TYR A 58 -9.55 7.45 -11.64
C TYR A 58 -9.89 6.57 -12.85
N ALA A 59 -9.87 5.25 -12.70
CA ALA A 59 -10.20 4.30 -13.75
C ALA A 59 -11.65 4.46 -14.23
N GLU A 60 -12.60 4.64 -13.30
CA GLU A 60 -14.00 4.91 -13.63
C GLU A 60 -14.14 6.21 -14.45
N LYS A 61 -13.45 7.28 -14.01
CA LYS A 61 -13.43 8.57 -14.74
C LYS A 61 -12.83 8.41 -16.14
N LEU A 62 -11.78 7.61 -16.29
CA LEU A 62 -11.19 7.33 -17.59
C LEU A 62 -12.16 6.56 -18.49
N CYS A 63 -12.79 5.50 -18.00
CA CYS A 63 -13.74 4.69 -18.76
C CYS A 63 -14.93 5.52 -19.24
N LYS A 64 -15.51 6.35 -18.37
CA LYS A 64 -16.55 7.33 -18.75
C LYS A 64 -16.06 8.28 -19.85
N ARG A 65 -14.83 8.77 -19.75
CA ARG A 65 -14.24 9.70 -20.71
C ARG A 65 -14.01 9.07 -22.09
N ILE A 66 -13.62 7.81 -22.15
CA ILE A 66 -13.35 7.09 -23.41
C ILE A 66 -14.55 6.23 -23.87
N ASN A 67 -15.70 6.39 -23.22
CA ASN A 67 -16.94 5.62 -23.46
C ASN A 67 -16.75 4.10 -23.44
N PHE A 68 -15.87 3.60 -22.57
CA PHE A 68 -15.66 2.17 -22.38
C PHE A 68 -16.59 1.66 -21.28
N LYS A 69 -17.53 0.78 -21.63
CA LYS A 69 -18.62 0.33 -20.75
C LYS A 69 -18.45 -1.10 -20.21
N LYS A 70 -17.52 -1.89 -20.75
CA LYS A 70 -17.31 -3.26 -20.29
C LYS A 70 -16.75 -3.27 -18.88
N ASN A 71 -17.09 -4.31 -18.13
CA ASN A 71 -16.55 -4.52 -16.79
C ASN A 71 -15.03 -4.71 -16.84
N ILE A 72 -14.33 -4.10 -15.88
CA ILE A 72 -12.88 -4.25 -15.68
C ILE A 72 -12.60 -4.66 -14.25
N LEU A 73 -11.84 -5.74 -14.06
CA LEU A 73 -11.25 -6.11 -12.79
C LEU A 73 -9.80 -5.61 -12.76
N LEU A 74 -9.51 -4.71 -11.83
CA LEU A 74 -8.15 -4.31 -11.48
C LEU A 74 -7.70 -5.14 -10.28
N ASP A 75 -6.85 -6.13 -10.53
CA ASP A 75 -6.39 -7.09 -9.52
C ASP A 75 -4.97 -6.78 -9.07
N PHE A 76 -4.80 -6.50 -7.79
CA PHE A 76 -3.57 -6.01 -7.19
C PHE A 76 -3.06 -7.05 -6.17
N ASP A 77 -1.95 -7.72 -6.50
CA ASP A 77 -1.23 -8.60 -5.57
C ASP A 77 -0.08 -7.82 -4.94
N HIS A 78 -0.23 -7.43 -3.67
CA HIS A 78 0.71 -6.56 -2.99
C HIS A 78 1.88 -7.37 -2.45
N PHE A 79 3.06 -7.21 -3.06
CA PHE A 79 4.28 -7.83 -2.58
C PHE A 79 4.98 -6.93 -1.55
N TYR A 80 4.75 -7.19 -0.27
CA TYR A 80 5.14 -6.29 0.83
C TYR A 80 6.35 -6.77 1.66
N VAL A 81 6.94 -7.91 1.33
CA VAL A 81 8.01 -8.52 2.14
C VAL A 81 9.42 -8.14 1.69
N ASP A 82 9.63 -7.81 0.42
CA ASP A 82 10.92 -7.41 -0.12
C ASP A 82 10.77 -6.54 -1.39
N TYR A 83 11.87 -6.21 -2.04
CA TYR A 83 11.89 -5.65 -3.38
C TYR A 83 11.30 -6.63 -4.41
N CYS A 84 10.50 -6.09 -5.33
CA CYS A 84 9.88 -6.83 -6.42
C CYS A 84 9.78 -5.92 -7.64
N GLU A 85 10.35 -6.38 -8.75
CA GLU A 85 10.10 -5.80 -10.06
C GLU A 85 8.61 -5.93 -10.40
N PRO A 86 7.97 -4.89 -10.95
CA PRO A 86 6.54 -4.92 -11.16
C PRO A 86 6.18 -5.81 -12.36
N ASP A 87 5.34 -6.81 -12.12
CA ASP A 87 4.78 -7.67 -13.16
C ASP A 87 3.34 -7.26 -13.48
N TYR A 88 3.01 -7.20 -14.77
CA TYR A 88 1.70 -6.76 -15.26
C TYR A 88 1.11 -7.79 -16.23
N PHE A 89 -0.19 -7.99 -16.13
CA PHE A 89 -0.93 -8.92 -16.98
C PHE A 89 -2.21 -8.25 -17.46
N ILE A 90 -2.59 -8.50 -18.71
CA ILE A 90 -3.88 -8.08 -19.27
C ILE A 90 -4.53 -9.30 -19.91
N SER A 91 -5.72 -9.64 -19.44
CA SER A 91 -6.51 -10.71 -20.00
C SER A 91 -7.99 -10.36 -20.09
N LYS A 92 -8.78 -11.25 -20.67
CA LYS A 92 -10.23 -11.12 -20.81
C LYS A 92 -10.95 -12.46 -20.62
N GLY A 93 -12.09 -12.40 -19.97
CA GLY A 93 -13.02 -13.50 -19.77
C GLY A 93 -12.91 -14.16 -18.39
N LYS A 94 -14.01 -14.78 -17.95
CA LYS A 94 -14.15 -15.33 -16.59
C LYS A 94 -13.15 -16.44 -16.26
N LYS A 95 -12.73 -17.24 -17.25
CA LYS A 95 -11.67 -18.27 -17.10
C LYS A 95 -10.34 -17.74 -16.55
N THR A 96 -10.11 -16.43 -16.62
CA THR A 96 -8.91 -15.77 -16.10
C THR A 96 -8.92 -15.62 -14.58
N LEU A 97 -10.06 -15.92 -13.94
CA LEU A 97 -10.30 -15.85 -12.50
C LEU A 97 -10.03 -17.16 -11.75
N ASN A 98 -9.65 -18.24 -12.46
CA ASN A 98 -9.49 -19.60 -11.89
C ASN A 98 -8.46 -19.72 -10.76
N TYR A 99 -7.60 -18.72 -10.56
CA TYR A 99 -6.62 -18.66 -9.47
C TYR A 99 -7.25 -18.25 -8.13
N LEU A 100 -8.42 -17.60 -8.15
CA LEU A 100 -9.15 -17.20 -6.95
C LEU A 100 -9.71 -18.44 -6.25
N LYS A 101 -9.88 -18.34 -4.92
CA LYS A 101 -10.40 -19.42 -4.08
C LYS A 101 -11.36 -18.87 -3.03
N GLY A 102 -12.28 -19.73 -2.57
CA GLY A 102 -13.22 -19.43 -1.49
C GLY A 102 -14.15 -18.25 -1.80
N GLN A 103 -14.53 -17.51 -0.76
CA GLN A 103 -15.54 -16.44 -0.84
C GLN A 103 -15.22 -15.34 -1.85
N GLU A 104 -13.93 -15.06 -2.11
CA GLU A 104 -13.53 -14.07 -3.11
C GLU A 104 -13.87 -14.51 -4.53
N LYS A 105 -13.67 -15.80 -4.80
CA LYS A 105 -14.03 -16.41 -6.09
C LYS A 105 -15.54 -16.34 -6.27
N ASP A 106 -16.29 -16.75 -5.25
CA ASP A 106 -17.75 -16.76 -5.30
C ASP A 106 -18.31 -15.35 -5.48
N PHE A 107 -17.76 -14.35 -4.78
CA PHE A 107 -18.15 -12.96 -4.97
C PHE A 107 -17.88 -12.49 -6.40
N LEU A 108 -16.66 -12.68 -6.90
CA LEU A 108 -16.29 -12.18 -8.22
C LEU A 108 -17.02 -12.93 -9.33
N GLU A 109 -17.16 -14.25 -9.26
CA GLU A 109 -17.87 -15.03 -10.28
C GLU A 109 -19.36 -14.70 -10.38
N ASN A 110 -20.01 -14.31 -9.27
CA ASN A 110 -21.42 -13.95 -9.25
C ASN A 110 -21.71 -12.48 -9.63
N ASN A 111 -20.70 -11.60 -9.56
CA ASN A 111 -20.87 -10.16 -9.78
C ASN A 111 -20.19 -9.63 -11.06
N ILE A 112 -19.60 -10.52 -11.86
CA ILE A 112 -18.81 -10.16 -13.04
C ILE A 112 -19.29 -10.92 -14.28
N ASP A 113 -19.44 -10.17 -15.38
CA ASP A 113 -19.82 -10.70 -16.69
C ASP A 113 -18.75 -11.60 -17.32
N GLU A 114 -19.19 -12.49 -18.20
CA GLU A 114 -18.32 -13.39 -18.99
C GLU A 114 -17.29 -12.64 -19.86
N GLU A 115 -17.54 -11.38 -20.22
CA GLU A 115 -16.65 -10.56 -21.07
C GLU A 115 -15.72 -9.60 -20.30
N ILE A 116 -15.45 -9.85 -19.01
CA ILE A 116 -14.61 -8.94 -18.21
C ILE A 116 -13.17 -8.79 -18.72
N VAL A 117 -12.65 -7.57 -18.73
CA VAL A 117 -11.21 -7.31 -18.85
C VAL A 117 -10.56 -7.43 -17.46
N VAL A 118 -9.50 -8.21 -17.33
CA VAL A 118 -8.73 -8.35 -16.09
C VAL A 118 -7.35 -7.75 -16.29
N ILE A 119 -7.00 -6.76 -15.49
CA ILE A 119 -5.66 -6.18 -15.43
C ILE A 119 -5.07 -6.53 -14.07
N ARG A 120 -4.05 -7.41 -14.06
CA ARG A 120 -3.35 -7.80 -12.83
C ARG A 120 -2.02 -7.07 -12.70
N GLN A 121 -1.68 -6.68 -11.47
CA GLN A 121 -0.39 -6.14 -11.09
C GLN A 121 0.15 -6.87 -9.86
N ILE A 122 1.38 -7.36 -9.93
CA ILE A 122 2.11 -7.93 -8.79
C ILE A 122 3.30 -7.03 -8.51
N ARG A 123 3.25 -6.29 -7.41
CA ARG A 123 4.28 -5.28 -7.08
C ARG A 123 4.19 -4.77 -5.64
N ARG A 124 5.26 -4.11 -5.19
CA ARG A 124 5.33 -3.46 -3.86
C ARG A 124 4.62 -2.11 -3.77
N LYS A 125 4.55 -1.35 -4.87
CA LYS A 125 3.95 0.00 -4.89
C LYS A 125 3.18 0.20 -6.16
N PHE A 126 1.85 0.32 -6.12
CA PHE A 126 1.02 0.48 -7.31
C PHE A 126 1.18 1.87 -7.93
N ASN A 127 0.97 1.98 -9.24
CA ASN A 127 1.12 3.23 -9.99
C ASN A 127 -0.18 3.57 -10.72
N ILE A 128 -0.73 4.75 -10.44
CA ILE A 128 -1.99 5.23 -11.04
C ILE A 128 -1.86 5.29 -12.55
N THR A 129 -0.85 5.99 -13.06
CA THR A 129 -0.67 6.24 -14.49
C THR A 129 -0.49 4.96 -15.29
N ASN A 130 0.33 4.01 -14.82
CA ASN A 130 0.54 2.74 -15.51
C ASN A 130 -0.77 1.94 -15.59
N THR A 131 -1.55 1.92 -14.52
CA THR A 131 -2.86 1.24 -14.52
C THR A 131 -3.79 1.85 -15.57
N LEU A 132 -3.86 3.18 -15.63
CA LEU A 132 -4.69 3.90 -16.59
C LEU A 132 -4.24 3.67 -18.05
N LYS A 133 -2.93 3.56 -18.32
CA LYS A 133 -2.42 3.17 -19.66
C LYS A 133 -2.89 1.78 -20.08
N LEU A 134 -2.89 0.82 -19.16
CA LEU A 134 -3.34 -0.54 -19.42
C LEU A 134 -4.84 -0.58 -19.71
N ILE A 135 -5.64 0.23 -19.01
CA ILE A 135 -7.08 0.38 -19.28
C ILE A 135 -7.32 0.99 -20.66
N GLU A 136 -6.63 2.07 -21.01
CA GLU A 136 -6.78 2.71 -22.33
C GLU A 136 -6.38 1.77 -23.47
N TYR A 137 -5.29 1.02 -23.29
CA TYR A 137 -4.91 -0.03 -24.24
C TYR A 137 -6.02 -1.09 -24.35
N ALA A 138 -6.55 -1.57 -23.22
CA ALA A 138 -7.56 -2.61 -23.23
C ALA A 138 -8.85 -2.15 -23.93
N ALA A 139 -9.27 -0.91 -23.69
CA ALA A 139 -10.43 -0.31 -24.35
C ALA A 139 -10.25 -0.21 -25.87
N ALA A 140 -9.05 0.13 -26.34
CA ALA A 140 -8.74 0.23 -27.77
C ALA A 140 -8.51 -1.13 -28.45
N ASN A 141 -8.27 -2.21 -27.69
CA ASN A 141 -7.82 -3.50 -28.22
C ASN A 141 -8.64 -4.69 -27.72
N ASP A 142 -9.88 -4.46 -27.29
CA ASP A 142 -10.72 -5.46 -26.61
C ASP A 142 -10.77 -6.82 -27.34
N ASN A 143 -10.98 -6.82 -28.66
CA ASN A 143 -10.99 -8.04 -29.48
C ASN A 143 -9.61 -8.72 -29.62
N ASN A 144 -8.54 -7.92 -29.61
CA ASN A 144 -7.17 -8.42 -29.75
C ASN A 144 -6.65 -9.07 -28.45
N ILE A 145 -7.20 -8.71 -27.29
CA ILE A 145 -6.82 -9.31 -26.02
C ILE A 145 -7.12 -10.80 -26.03
N VAL A 146 -8.36 -11.19 -26.39
CA VAL A 146 -8.79 -12.59 -26.44
C VAL A 146 -7.95 -13.43 -27.40
N LYS A 147 -7.67 -12.90 -28.60
CA LYS A 147 -6.90 -13.60 -29.64
C LYS A 147 -5.46 -13.90 -29.23
N ASN A 148 -4.89 -13.09 -28.33
CA ASN A 148 -3.48 -13.14 -27.97
C ASN A 148 -3.23 -13.67 -26.55
N HIS A 149 -4.23 -14.26 -25.90
CA HIS A 149 -4.03 -14.84 -24.58
C HIS A 149 -3.09 -16.04 -24.63
N LYS A 150 -2.11 -16.02 -23.74
CA LYS A 150 -1.28 -17.16 -23.40
C LYS A 150 -1.43 -17.45 -21.91
N LEU A 151 -1.38 -18.73 -21.55
CA LEU A 151 -1.33 -19.14 -20.16
C LEU A 151 0.11 -18.97 -19.65
N TYR A 152 0.27 -18.25 -18.56
CA TYR A 152 1.52 -18.02 -17.85
C TYR A 152 1.50 -18.76 -16.52
N ASN A 153 2.54 -19.56 -16.29
CA ASN A 153 2.83 -20.12 -14.97
C ASN A 153 3.77 -19.15 -14.25
N TYR A 154 3.20 -18.27 -13.44
CA TYR A 154 3.95 -17.28 -12.69
C TYR A 154 4.41 -17.89 -11.36
N LYS A 155 5.73 -17.97 -11.18
CA LYS A 155 6.39 -18.52 -9.98
C LYS A 155 7.46 -17.57 -9.49
N LYS A 156 7.05 -16.40 -9.00
CA LYS A 156 7.94 -15.36 -8.47
C LYS A 156 7.24 -14.66 -7.31
N ASN A 157 8.01 -13.93 -6.49
CA ASN A 157 7.45 -13.00 -5.50
C ASN A 157 6.44 -13.69 -4.54
N TYR A 158 6.77 -14.89 -4.04
CA TYR A 158 5.91 -15.74 -3.19
C TYR A 158 4.51 -16.04 -3.77
N SER A 159 4.33 -15.87 -5.07
CA SER A 159 3.08 -16.17 -5.78
C SER A 159 3.34 -17.31 -6.78
N ASP A 160 2.61 -18.40 -6.62
CA ASP A 160 2.50 -19.48 -7.60
C ASP A 160 1.09 -19.45 -8.17
N LEU A 161 0.97 -18.88 -9.37
CA LEU A 161 -0.33 -18.72 -10.01
C LEU A 161 -0.27 -19.05 -11.50
N LYS A 162 -1.39 -19.57 -12.01
CA LYS A 162 -1.64 -19.73 -13.44
C LYS A 162 -2.55 -18.60 -13.89
N THR A 163 -2.06 -17.73 -14.77
CA THR A 163 -2.83 -16.59 -15.27
C THR A 163 -2.78 -16.52 -16.78
N TYR A 164 -3.87 -16.06 -17.39
CA TYR A 164 -3.82 -15.65 -18.78
C TYR A 164 -3.28 -14.23 -18.88
N SER A 165 -2.61 -13.93 -19.98
CA SER A 165 -2.26 -12.58 -20.38
C SER A 165 -1.97 -12.51 -21.88
N ILE A 166 -2.06 -11.33 -22.47
CA ILE A 166 -1.27 -11.01 -23.68
C ILE A 166 0.22 -11.05 -23.35
N ASP A 167 1.07 -11.02 -24.37
CA ASP A 167 2.53 -11.00 -24.22
C ASP A 167 3.00 -9.95 -23.21
N THR A 168 3.68 -10.37 -22.14
CA THR A 168 4.14 -9.51 -21.06
C THR A 168 5.20 -8.50 -21.52
N LEU A 169 5.97 -8.78 -22.58
CA LEU A 169 6.86 -7.79 -23.21
C LEU A 169 6.06 -6.67 -23.87
N LYS A 170 4.92 -7.01 -24.48
CA LYS A 170 3.98 -6.02 -25.03
C LYS A 170 3.34 -5.20 -23.91
N VAL A 171 2.96 -5.83 -22.80
CA VAL A 171 2.47 -5.12 -21.61
C VAL A 171 3.50 -4.11 -21.09
N ASN A 172 4.77 -4.52 -20.99
CA ASN A 172 5.87 -3.63 -20.60
C ASN A 172 6.10 -2.49 -21.60
N THR A 173 5.89 -2.73 -22.89
CA THR A 173 5.93 -1.67 -23.90
C THR A 173 4.81 -0.65 -23.67
N ILE A 174 3.59 -1.12 -23.38
CA ILE A 174 2.40 -0.27 -23.15
C ILE A 174 2.62 0.67 -21.95
N ILE A 175 3.11 0.18 -20.82
CA ILE A 175 3.33 1.03 -19.62
C ILE A 175 4.41 2.09 -19.85
N ASN A 176 5.33 1.85 -20.78
CA ASN A 176 6.42 2.79 -21.14
C ASN A 176 6.03 3.79 -22.23
N THR A 177 4.82 3.70 -22.79
CA THR A 177 4.33 4.69 -23.77
C THR A 177 4.08 6.06 -23.13
N LYS A 178 3.99 7.12 -23.94
CA LYS A 178 3.65 8.47 -23.46
C LYS A 178 2.25 8.47 -22.84
N VAL A 179 2.07 9.22 -21.76
CA VAL A 179 0.76 9.41 -21.13
C VAL A 179 -0.16 10.16 -22.09
N SER A 180 -1.35 9.61 -22.35
CA SER A 180 -2.33 10.23 -23.25
C SER A 180 -2.97 11.48 -22.63
N ASN A 181 -3.53 12.34 -23.49
CA ASN A 181 -4.29 13.51 -23.03
C ASN A 181 -5.54 13.12 -22.23
N ASN A 182 -6.12 11.94 -22.47
CA ASN A 182 -7.24 11.44 -21.69
C ASN A 182 -6.83 11.13 -20.25
N ILE A 183 -5.70 10.43 -20.08
CA ILE A 183 -5.14 10.13 -18.76
C ILE A 183 -4.75 11.41 -18.04
N LEU A 184 -4.05 12.35 -18.70
CA LEU A 184 -3.65 13.63 -18.10
C LEU A 184 -4.85 14.42 -17.56
N LYS A 185 -5.94 14.49 -18.34
CA LYS A 185 -7.18 15.14 -17.91
C LYS A 185 -7.80 14.44 -16.71
N VAL A 186 -7.83 13.11 -16.70
CA VAL A 186 -8.38 12.32 -15.60
C VAL A 186 -7.58 12.50 -14.31
N ILE A 187 -6.25 12.36 -14.35
CA ILE A 187 -5.40 12.48 -13.15
C ILE A 187 -5.38 13.90 -12.59
N SER A 188 -5.68 14.92 -13.41
CA SER A 188 -5.82 16.30 -12.95
C SER A 188 -7.03 16.53 -12.04
N ALA A 189 -8.00 15.62 -12.05
CA ALA A 189 -9.11 15.65 -11.12
C ALA A 189 -8.62 15.38 -9.69
N LYS A 190 -9.14 16.15 -8.74
CA LYS A 190 -8.92 15.91 -7.32
C LYS A 190 -9.77 14.74 -6.83
N ILE A 191 -9.14 13.73 -6.24
CA ILE A 191 -9.84 12.64 -5.55
C ILE A 191 -9.43 12.66 -4.08
N THR A 192 -10.38 12.89 -3.20
CA THR A 192 -10.12 12.97 -1.75
C THR A 192 -10.15 11.58 -1.16
N ARG A 193 -9.22 11.29 -0.24
CA ARG A 193 -9.27 10.07 0.56
C ARG A 193 -10.56 10.09 1.38
N GLU A 194 -11.39 9.08 1.26
CA GLU A 194 -12.53 8.94 2.15
C GLU A 194 -12.04 8.55 3.54
N GLU A 195 -12.42 9.36 4.52
CA GLU A 195 -12.07 9.13 5.91
C GLU A 195 -13.34 9.17 6.75
N THR A 196 -13.42 8.28 7.74
CA THR A 196 -14.39 8.33 8.83
C THR A 196 -14.03 9.47 9.80
N ILE A 197 -14.10 10.72 9.32
CA ILE A 197 -13.76 11.89 10.14
C ILE A 197 -14.94 12.24 11.05
N LYS A 198 -14.80 11.98 12.35
CA LYS A 198 -15.79 12.42 13.36
C LYS A 198 -15.82 13.94 13.60
N ASN A 199 -14.76 14.69 13.27
CA ASN A 199 -14.67 16.13 13.54
C ASN A 199 -14.33 16.96 12.28
N LYS A 200 -15.30 17.75 11.81
CA LYS A 200 -15.18 18.57 10.59
C LYS A 200 -14.28 19.80 10.76
N TYR A 201 -14.01 20.26 11.98
CA TYR A 201 -13.35 21.54 12.27
C TYR A 201 -11.83 21.47 12.35
N ILE A 202 -11.30 20.36 12.87
CA ILE A 202 -9.85 20.13 12.97
C ILE A 202 -9.56 18.74 12.42
N SER A 203 -8.94 18.70 11.24
CA SER A 203 -8.57 17.43 10.61
C SER A 203 -7.35 17.58 9.71
N ILE A 204 -6.43 16.64 9.80
CA ILE A 204 -5.52 16.37 8.68
C ILE A 204 -6.35 15.70 7.60
N ARG A 205 -6.10 15.98 6.32
CA ARG A 205 -6.73 15.29 5.19
C ARG A 205 -5.74 15.21 4.05
N TYR A 206 -5.95 14.31 3.12
CA TYR A 206 -5.18 14.32 1.89
C TYR A 206 -6.00 13.86 0.68
N PHE A 207 -5.53 14.24 -0.49
CA PHE A 207 -6.14 13.90 -1.78
C PHE A 207 -5.07 13.58 -2.81
N SER A 208 -5.45 12.85 -3.86
CA SER A 208 -4.65 12.69 -5.06
C SER A 208 -5.05 13.71 -6.12
N LYS A 209 -4.07 14.32 -6.79
CA LYS A 209 -4.23 15.21 -7.95
C LYS A 209 -2.94 15.26 -8.75
N ASN A 210 -3.02 15.25 -10.07
CA ASN A 210 -1.87 15.25 -10.99
C ASN A 210 -0.89 14.08 -10.72
N GLY A 211 -1.39 12.94 -10.25
CA GLY A 211 -0.56 11.79 -9.86
C GLY A 211 0.20 11.96 -8.54
N LYS A 212 0.03 13.08 -7.84
CA LYS A 212 0.68 13.36 -6.54
C LYS A 212 -0.32 13.34 -5.40
N PHE A 213 0.17 13.13 -4.19
CA PHE A 213 -0.61 13.17 -2.96
C PHE A 213 -0.38 14.49 -2.24
N THR A 214 -1.46 15.25 -2.03
CA THR A 214 -1.42 16.53 -1.30
C THR A 214 -2.05 16.35 0.08
N ILE A 215 -1.23 16.47 1.12
CA ILE A 215 -1.65 16.44 2.53
C ILE A 215 -1.82 17.89 3.00
N TYR A 216 -2.88 18.14 3.76
CA TYR A 216 -3.14 19.45 4.34
C TYR A 216 -3.69 19.35 5.75
N TYR A 217 -3.40 20.39 6.55
CA TYR A 217 -3.95 20.57 7.88
C TYR A 217 -5.12 21.55 7.80
N TYR A 218 -6.30 21.11 8.24
CA TYR A 218 -7.51 21.92 8.26
C TYR A 218 -7.76 22.43 9.67
N LEU A 219 -7.59 23.75 9.87
CA LEU A 219 -7.92 24.47 11.10
C LEU A 219 -8.50 25.85 10.73
N ASN A 220 -9.83 25.94 10.66
CA ASN A 220 -10.63 27.13 10.29
C ASN A 220 -10.32 27.79 8.93
N LYS A 221 -9.17 27.51 8.30
CA LYS A 221 -8.78 27.78 6.90
C LYS A 221 -7.86 26.63 6.44
N LYS A 222 -7.82 26.35 5.12
CA LYS A 222 -6.90 25.36 4.55
C LYS A 222 -5.47 25.90 4.62
N ARG A 223 -4.55 25.14 5.22
CA ARG A 223 -3.12 25.33 5.01
C ARG A 223 -2.59 24.13 4.24
N GLU A 224 -2.26 24.33 2.97
CA GLU A 224 -1.58 23.31 2.16
C GLU A 224 -0.21 23.04 2.78
N ALA A 225 0.13 21.76 2.94
CA ALA A 225 1.23 21.37 3.84
C ALA A 225 2.33 20.60 3.12
N LEU A 226 1.97 19.64 2.27
CA LEU A 226 2.93 18.66 1.78
C LEU A 226 2.43 18.02 0.49
N ILE A 227 3.26 18.03 -0.54
CA ILE A 227 3.01 17.35 -1.82
C ILE A 227 4.04 16.25 -1.97
N LEU A 228 3.58 15.00 -2.13
CA LEU A 228 4.42 13.82 -2.26
C LEU A 228 4.12 13.08 -3.56
N GLU A 229 5.15 12.48 -4.15
CA GLU A 229 4.98 11.50 -5.23
C GLU A 229 4.35 10.20 -4.72
N ASP A 230 4.58 9.88 -3.45
CA ASP A 230 4.13 8.63 -2.84
C ASP A 230 3.85 8.80 -1.33
N VAL A 231 2.93 8.01 -0.80
CA VAL A 231 2.66 7.90 0.64
C VAL A 231 2.83 6.43 1.00
N TYR A 232 3.95 6.12 1.63
CA TYR A 232 4.28 4.77 2.11
C TYR A 232 3.36 4.35 3.26
N ASP A 233 3.13 5.25 4.22
CA ASP A 233 2.26 5.00 5.36
C ASP A 233 1.70 6.31 5.92
N PHE A 234 0.47 6.25 6.46
CA PHE A 234 -0.23 7.41 7.01
C PHE A 234 -0.73 7.10 8.42
N LYS A 235 -0.11 7.69 9.43
CA LYS A 235 -0.39 7.39 10.85
C LYS A 235 -0.91 8.59 11.60
N ARG A 236 -2.22 8.61 11.88
CA ARG A 236 -2.83 9.60 12.77
C ARG A 236 -2.57 9.23 14.22
N THR A 237 -2.10 10.19 15.00
CA THR A 237 -2.08 10.07 16.48
C THR A 237 -3.30 10.71 17.13
N ASN A 238 -3.95 11.67 16.45
CA ASN A 238 -5.28 12.20 16.77
C ASN A 238 -5.83 12.98 15.57
N SER A 239 -6.98 13.65 15.72
CA SER A 239 -7.60 14.44 14.65
C SER A 239 -6.68 15.53 14.07
N SER A 240 -5.78 16.06 14.88
CA SER A 240 -4.93 17.21 14.56
C SER A 240 -3.45 16.87 14.33
N LYS A 241 -3.03 15.61 14.50
CA LYS A 241 -1.61 15.20 14.45
C LYS A 241 -1.44 13.90 13.69
N ALA A 242 -0.49 13.87 12.76
CA ALA A 242 -0.13 12.67 12.00
C ALA A 242 1.34 12.64 11.62
N LEU A 243 1.85 11.42 11.42
CA LEU A 243 3.10 11.13 10.74
C LEU A 243 2.78 10.62 9.33
N ILE A 244 3.44 11.22 8.33
CA ILE A 244 3.30 10.89 6.91
C ILE A 244 4.61 10.29 6.45
N PHE A 245 4.64 8.99 6.22
CA PHE A 245 5.83 8.31 5.72
C PHE A 245 5.79 8.33 4.19
N ASP A 246 6.82 8.90 3.57
CA ASP A 246 7.00 8.87 2.11
C ASP A 246 7.88 7.68 1.66
N THR A 247 8.69 7.14 2.57
CA THR A 247 9.46 5.91 2.38
C THR A 247 9.38 5.02 3.63
N ASP A 248 10.01 3.85 3.58
CA ASP A 248 10.19 3.00 4.76
C ASP A 248 11.21 3.54 5.76
N SER A 249 11.90 4.66 5.48
CA SER A 249 12.94 5.23 6.34
C SER A 249 12.82 6.74 6.52
N SER A 250 11.74 7.36 6.05
CA SER A 250 11.53 8.80 6.22
C SER A 250 10.09 9.18 6.43
N PHE A 251 9.88 10.27 7.17
CA PHE A 251 8.55 10.78 7.45
C PHE A 251 8.52 12.30 7.66
N TYR A 252 7.32 12.86 7.60
CA TYR A 252 6.99 14.23 7.95
C TYR A 252 6.00 14.24 9.11
N TYR A 253 6.11 15.24 9.97
CA TYR A 253 5.12 15.49 11.01
C TYR A 253 4.15 16.60 10.58
N ILE A 254 2.85 16.32 10.66
CA ILE A 254 1.79 17.28 10.39
C ILE A 254 1.03 17.53 11.69
N GLY A 255 0.91 18.80 12.10
CA GLY A 255 0.30 19.19 13.37
C GLY A 255 -0.15 20.67 13.42
N PRO A 256 -0.67 21.15 14.56
CA PRO A 256 -1.14 22.53 14.70
C PRO A 256 -0.07 23.61 14.43
N LYS A 257 1.19 23.31 14.75
CA LYS A 257 2.35 24.17 14.49
C LYS A 257 2.99 23.90 13.11
N LEU A 258 2.21 23.44 12.14
CA LEU A 258 2.69 23.15 10.80
C LEU A 258 3.32 24.41 10.18
N LYS A 259 4.61 24.28 9.82
CA LYS A 259 5.34 25.26 9.00
C LYS A 259 4.91 25.10 7.53
N ASN A 260 5.06 26.16 6.71
CA ASN A 260 4.76 26.09 5.27
C ASN A 260 5.56 25.00 4.53
N HIS A 261 6.69 24.57 5.10
CA HIS A 261 7.46 23.42 4.65
C HIS A 261 7.73 22.51 5.86
N PRO A 262 6.98 21.40 6.03
CA PRO A 262 7.25 20.45 7.10
C PRO A 262 8.62 19.79 6.88
N GLU A 263 9.36 19.64 7.97
CA GLU A 263 10.68 19.01 7.94
C GLU A 263 10.57 17.50 7.69
N LYS A 264 11.50 16.99 6.89
CA LYS A 264 11.63 15.55 6.61
C LYS A 264 12.60 14.94 7.61
N PHE A 265 12.13 13.96 8.37
CA PHE A 265 12.93 13.19 9.31
C PHE A 265 13.39 11.88 8.68
N ILE A 266 14.65 11.51 8.91
CA ILE A 266 15.26 10.27 8.41
C ILE A 266 15.49 9.30 9.57
N ILE A 267 14.99 8.08 9.43
CA ILE A 267 15.23 6.95 10.32
C ILE A 267 16.46 6.20 9.83
N LYS A 268 17.55 6.26 10.58
CA LYS A 268 18.82 5.63 10.23
C LYS A 268 18.77 4.12 10.44
N ASN A 269 19.53 3.38 9.64
CA ASN A 269 19.75 1.94 9.77
C ASN A 269 18.46 1.11 9.69
N LEU A 270 17.51 1.55 8.87
CA LEU A 270 16.27 0.84 8.64
C LEU A 270 16.34 0.17 7.26
N LYS A 271 16.15 -1.15 7.24
CA LYS A 271 16.07 -1.95 6.01
C LYS A 271 14.94 -2.96 6.16
N ASN A 272 14.17 -3.14 5.09
CA ASN A 272 13.17 -4.22 4.97
C ASN A 272 12.08 -4.17 6.04
N CYS A 273 11.41 -3.02 6.19
CA CYS A 273 10.15 -2.96 6.92
C CYS A 273 9.08 -3.77 6.16
N TYR A 274 8.67 -4.89 6.75
CA TYR A 274 7.71 -5.83 6.14
C TYR A 274 6.27 -5.61 6.63
N ARG A 275 6.03 -4.59 7.45
CA ARG A 275 4.72 -4.16 7.95
C ARG A 275 4.62 -2.63 8.00
N PRO A 276 3.40 -2.06 8.00
CA PRO A 276 3.19 -0.66 8.34
C PRO A 276 3.81 -0.32 9.70
N PHE A 277 4.21 0.94 9.88
CA PHE A 277 4.74 1.41 11.15
C PHE A 277 3.67 1.30 12.25
N ILE A 278 4.08 0.89 13.45
CA ILE A 278 3.27 1.06 14.64
C ILE A 278 3.62 2.42 15.24
N VAL A 279 2.61 3.27 15.39
CA VAL A 279 2.77 4.64 15.90
C VAL A 279 1.80 4.84 17.05
N ASN A 280 2.32 5.13 18.23
CA ASN A 280 1.50 5.36 19.42
C ASN A 280 1.79 6.73 20.03
N LYS A 281 0.75 7.36 20.56
CA LYS A 281 0.90 8.57 21.36
C LYS A 281 1.49 8.19 22.73
N ILE A 282 2.59 8.80 23.12
CA ILE A 282 3.10 8.70 24.50
C ILE A 282 2.40 9.78 25.34
N ASP A 283 2.47 11.03 24.89
CA ASP A 283 1.76 12.16 25.48
C ASP A 283 1.39 13.20 24.41
N ASN A 284 1.04 14.43 24.81
CA ASN A 284 0.66 15.47 23.88
C ASN A 284 1.81 15.92 22.95
N LYS A 285 3.06 15.72 23.31
CA LYS A 285 4.24 16.20 22.59
C LYS A 285 5.03 15.04 21.96
N ARG A 286 5.02 13.86 22.57
CA ARG A 286 5.86 12.71 22.21
C ARG A 286 5.08 11.58 21.57
N ILE A 287 5.65 11.00 20.53
CA ILE A 287 5.09 9.91 19.74
C ILE A 287 6.13 8.80 19.65
N SER A 288 5.74 7.55 19.92
CA SER A 288 6.60 6.40 19.65
C SER A 288 6.37 5.90 18.22
N ILE A 289 7.46 5.53 17.56
CA ILE A 289 7.48 4.95 16.21
C ILE A 289 8.22 3.62 16.30
N GLN A 290 7.57 2.54 15.87
CA GLN A 290 8.09 1.19 15.90
C GLN A 290 8.08 0.61 14.48
N PRO A 291 9.23 0.61 13.78
CA PRO A 291 9.40 -0.19 12.58
C PRO A 291 9.32 -1.68 12.91
N LYS A 292 8.69 -2.46 12.03
CA LYS A 292 8.68 -3.91 12.11
C LYS A 292 9.65 -4.48 11.09
N LEU A 293 10.79 -4.92 11.59
CA LEU A 293 11.93 -5.38 10.81
C LEU A 293 11.95 -6.91 10.76
N TYR A 294 12.24 -7.45 9.59
CA TYR A 294 12.40 -8.90 9.45
C TYR A 294 13.67 -9.36 10.19
N ALA A 295 13.54 -10.35 11.07
CA ALA A 295 14.65 -10.99 11.79
C ALA A 295 15.56 -10.07 12.65
N GLN A 296 15.13 -8.84 12.96
CA GLN A 296 15.85 -7.93 13.86
C GLN A 296 15.02 -7.61 15.10
N LYS A 297 15.67 -7.23 16.21
CA LYS A 297 14.97 -6.78 17.41
C LYS A 297 14.15 -5.53 17.10
N ASP A 298 12.90 -5.52 17.56
CA ASP A 298 12.04 -4.35 17.48
C ASP A 298 12.76 -3.14 18.09
N ARG A 299 12.79 -2.04 17.32
CA ARG A 299 13.35 -0.76 17.76
C ARG A 299 12.21 0.19 18.03
N THR A 300 12.29 0.93 19.14
CA THR A 300 11.38 2.06 19.40
C THR A 300 12.14 3.36 19.20
N LEU A 301 11.57 4.26 18.40
CA LEU A 301 12.03 5.63 18.23
C LEU A 301 11.04 6.55 18.97
N ILE A 302 11.51 7.69 19.43
CA ILE A 302 10.64 8.73 20.01
C ILE A 302 10.79 9.99 19.18
N TYR A 303 9.68 10.48 18.65
CA TYR A 303 9.60 11.80 18.04
C TYR A 303 8.95 12.78 19.01
N ASP A 304 9.66 13.87 19.31
CA ASP A 304 9.13 15.00 20.08
C ASP A 304 8.69 16.12 19.12
N SER A 305 7.38 16.33 19.04
CA SER A 305 6.76 17.34 18.18
C SER A 305 6.95 18.79 18.64
N GLU A 306 7.35 19.02 19.90
CA GLU A 306 7.62 20.37 20.40
C GLU A 306 9.03 20.81 20.03
N SER A 307 10.03 19.99 20.36
CA SER A 307 11.43 20.26 20.04
C SER A 307 11.80 19.91 18.59
N GLN A 308 10.93 19.18 17.87
CA GLN A 308 11.18 18.66 16.52
C GLN A 308 12.41 17.74 16.46
N ILE A 309 12.61 16.92 17.50
CA ILE A 309 13.75 16.00 17.60
C ILE A 309 13.26 14.56 17.45
N LEU A 310 13.97 13.80 16.61
CA LEU A 310 13.80 12.35 16.49
C LEU A 310 14.91 11.63 17.26
N ILE A 311 14.52 11.02 18.38
CA ILE A 311 15.36 10.16 19.20
C ILE A 311 15.36 8.76 18.59
N GLN A 312 16.54 8.33 18.15
CA GLN A 312 16.71 7.04 17.49
C GLN A 312 17.61 6.07 18.25
N ASN A 313 18.45 6.59 19.14
CA ASN A 313 19.35 5.82 19.99
C ASN A 313 19.27 6.38 21.41
N PHE A 314 18.83 5.57 22.36
CA PHE A 314 18.71 5.98 23.76
C PHE A 314 20.07 6.08 24.44
N ASP A 315 21.05 5.28 24.00
CA ASP A 315 22.40 5.30 24.59
C ASP A 315 23.08 6.66 24.39
N ASP A 316 22.80 7.32 23.27
CA ASP A 316 23.34 8.66 22.98
C ASP A 316 22.76 9.73 23.92
N ILE A 317 21.53 9.53 24.41
CA ILE A 317 20.89 10.40 25.40
C ILE A 317 21.53 10.20 26.77
N PHE A 318 21.70 8.95 27.20
CA PHE A 318 22.32 8.63 28.49
C PHE A 318 23.77 9.14 28.57
N LYS A 319 24.55 8.99 27.49
CA LYS A 319 25.91 9.52 27.41
C LYS A 319 25.97 11.05 27.48
N LYS A 320 24.97 11.75 26.94
CA LYS A 320 24.90 13.20 27.00
C LYS A 320 24.56 13.71 28.41
N HIS A 321 23.70 13.01 29.14
CA HIS A 321 23.38 13.33 30.53
C HIS A 321 24.57 13.08 31.47
N GLN A 322 25.28 11.96 31.32
CA GLN A 322 26.48 11.68 32.15
C GLN A 322 27.64 12.69 31.95
N ARG A 323 27.65 13.44 30.84
CA ARG A 323 28.63 14.52 30.58
C ARG A 323 28.21 15.88 31.12
N LEU A 324 26.94 16.06 31.49
CA LEU A 324 26.43 17.30 32.10
C LEU A 324 26.47 17.24 33.64
N GLU A 325 26.67 16.05 34.21
CA GLU A 325 26.84 15.80 35.65
C GLU A 325 28.33 15.71 36.07
N LYS A 326 29.25 15.95 35.13
CA LYS A 326 30.69 16.17 35.38
C LYS A 326 31.03 17.59 34.96
#